data_AF-A0A5Q4HA02-F1
#
_entry.id   AF-A0A5Q4HA02-F1
#
_cell.length_a   1.000
_cell.length_b   1.000
_cell.length_c   1.000
_cell.angle_alpha   90.00
_cell.angle_beta   90.00
_cell.angle_gamma   90.00
#
_symmetry.space_group_name_H-M   'P 1'
#
loop_
_entity.id
_entity.type
_entity.pdbx_description
1 polymer ?
#
loop_
_entity_poly.entity_id
_entity_poly.type
_entity_poly.pdbx_seq_one_letter_code
_entity_poly.pdbx_strand_id
1 'polypeptide(L)'
;MTLNAVGATVLLFCGTLPLDDVMVESVDLIEINHCYDENGTHVFDQILFYDWSPSDRQYHVRAWRMLRHPSQIPHRDPISGKFETTWYDSWVLRRVRATTIRETWTQYDPEVVARSDLPKELRRELLRPVSTVHRFP
;
A
#
# COMPACT_ATOMS: atom_id res chain seq x y z
N MET A 1 53.41 -27.76 -28.35
CA MET A 1 52.75 -26.60 -27.72
C MET A 1 51.31 -26.62 -28.20
N THR A 2 50.43 -27.32 -27.49
CA THR A 2 49.02 -27.54 -27.88
C THR A 2 48.12 -26.88 -26.84
N LEU A 3 47.39 -25.85 -27.25
CA LEU A 3 46.48 -25.09 -26.42
C LEU A 3 45.11 -25.80 -26.40
N ASN A 4 44.68 -26.29 -25.24
CA ASN A 4 43.34 -26.88 -25.07
C ASN A 4 42.34 -25.73 -24.83
N ALA A 5 41.34 -25.60 -25.72
CA ALA A 5 40.21 -24.70 -25.52
C ALA A 5 39.18 -25.37 -24.60
N VAL A 6 38.99 -24.83 -23.41
CA VAL A 6 37.90 -25.23 -22.50
C VAL A 6 36.71 -24.33 -22.81
N GLY A 7 35.69 -24.89 -23.48
CA GLY A 7 34.43 -24.21 -23.73
C GLY A 7 33.66 -24.01 -22.43
N ALA A 8 33.41 -22.76 -22.04
CA ALA A 8 32.55 -22.43 -20.92
C ALA A 8 31.09 -22.45 -21.39
N THR A 9 30.35 -23.49 -21.02
CA THR A 9 28.89 -23.51 -21.18
C THR A 9 28.26 -22.62 -20.13
N VAL A 10 27.71 -21.47 -20.54
CA VAL A 10 26.87 -20.63 -19.69
C VAL A 10 25.47 -21.23 -19.67
N LEU A 11 25.12 -21.92 -18.58
CA LEU A 11 23.74 -22.34 -18.31
C LEU A 11 22.95 -21.11 -17.83
N LEU A 12 22.19 -20.51 -18.75
CA LEU A 12 21.16 -19.54 -18.41
C LEU A 12 20.02 -20.26 -17.69
N PHE A 13 20.05 -20.24 -16.35
CA PHE A 13 18.88 -20.50 -15.53
C PHE A 13 17.91 -19.32 -15.70
N CYS A 14 16.96 -19.45 -16.63
CA CYS A 14 15.79 -18.58 -16.66
C CYS A 14 14.88 -19.00 -15.50
N GLY A 15 15.16 -18.48 -14.31
CA GLY A 15 14.26 -18.60 -13.18
C GLY A 15 12.97 -17.86 -13.52
N THR A 16 11.87 -18.59 -13.65
CA THR A 16 10.54 -18.01 -13.63
C THR A 16 10.33 -17.41 -12.24
N LEU A 17 10.62 -16.12 -12.08
CA LEU A 17 10.18 -15.40 -10.89
C LEU A 17 8.65 -15.47 -10.89
N PRO A 18 8.00 -15.94 -9.83
CA PRO A 18 6.56 -15.74 -9.70
C PRO A 18 6.34 -14.24 -9.81
N LEU A 19 5.67 -13.82 -10.88
CA LEU A 19 5.13 -12.49 -10.97
C LEU A 19 3.96 -12.52 -9.98
N ASP A 20 4.25 -12.26 -8.70
CA ASP A 20 3.18 -12.04 -7.72
C ASP A 20 2.21 -11.05 -8.39
N ASP A 21 0.91 -11.38 -8.41
CA ASP A 21 -0.07 -10.50 -9.01
C ASP A 21 -0.08 -9.22 -8.17
N VAL A 22 0.64 -8.19 -8.65
CA VAL A 22 0.80 -6.94 -7.92
C VAL A 22 -0.31 -6.01 -8.32
N MET A 23 -1.28 -5.83 -7.44
CA MET A 23 -2.31 -4.83 -7.64
C MET A 23 -1.77 -3.45 -7.25
N VAL A 24 -1.52 -2.64 -8.26
CA VAL A 24 -0.98 -1.28 -8.10
C VAL A 24 -2.10 -0.25 -8.19
N GLU A 25 -2.19 0.62 -7.19
CA GLU A 25 -3.13 1.74 -7.16
C GLU A 25 -2.43 3.05 -6.83
N SER A 26 -3.11 4.16 -7.11
CA SER A 26 -2.65 5.50 -6.75
C SER A 26 -3.72 6.25 -5.98
N VAL A 27 -3.27 7.07 -5.05
CA VAL A 27 -4.04 8.04 -4.28
C VAL A 27 -3.27 9.35 -4.20
N ASP A 28 -3.91 10.44 -3.80
CA ASP A 28 -3.25 11.75 -3.76
C ASP A 28 -2.38 11.91 -2.50
N LEU A 29 -2.85 11.36 -1.38
CA LEU A 29 -2.20 11.49 -0.07
C LEU A 29 -2.26 10.18 0.71
N ILE A 30 -1.13 9.79 1.30
CA ILE A 30 -1.06 8.76 2.34
C ILE A 30 -0.84 9.44 3.69
N GLU A 31 -1.61 9.05 4.70
CA GLU A 31 -1.38 9.46 6.08
C GLU A 31 -0.93 8.27 6.93
N ILE A 32 0.11 8.47 7.73
CA ILE A 32 0.42 7.63 8.87
C ILE A 32 -0.16 8.34 10.09
N ASN A 33 -1.05 7.67 10.82
CA ASN A 33 -1.70 8.23 11.99
C ASN A 33 -1.38 7.40 13.23
N HIS A 34 -0.96 8.08 14.29
CA HIS A 34 -0.67 7.53 15.61
C HIS A 34 -1.78 7.96 16.58
N CYS A 35 -2.65 7.04 16.96
CA CYS A 35 -3.76 7.31 17.86
C CYS A 35 -3.34 7.08 19.32
N TYR A 36 -3.69 8.03 20.19
CA TYR A 36 -3.44 8.01 21.63
C TYR A 36 -4.75 8.14 22.41
N ASP A 37 -4.76 7.72 23.67
CA ASP A 37 -5.90 7.93 24.56
C ASP A 37 -5.82 9.32 25.25
N GLU A 38 -6.78 9.60 26.13
CA GLU A 38 -6.84 10.84 26.92
C GLU A 38 -5.63 11.03 27.85
N ASN A 39 -4.93 9.95 28.20
CA ASN A 39 -3.75 9.96 29.06
C ASN A 39 -2.43 10.09 28.26
N GLY A 40 -2.52 10.13 26.92
CA GLY A 40 -1.34 10.14 26.04
C GLY A 40 -0.70 8.75 25.87
N THR A 41 -1.41 7.67 26.19
CA THR A 41 -0.97 6.30 25.93
C THR A 41 -1.23 5.95 24.47
N HIS A 42 -0.24 5.37 23.79
CA HIS A 42 -0.41 4.89 22.42
C HIS A 42 -1.46 3.76 22.36
N VAL A 43 -2.42 3.91 21.46
CA VAL A 43 -3.51 2.94 21.26
C VAL A 43 -3.26 2.13 20.00
N PHE A 44 -3.02 2.79 18.87
CA PHE A 44 -2.72 2.13 17.60
C PHE A 44 -2.10 3.05 16.56
N ASP A 45 -1.49 2.42 15.55
CA ASP A 45 -1.09 3.08 14.32
C ASP A 45 -1.96 2.63 13.15
N GLN A 46 -2.29 3.56 12.26
CA GLN A 46 -3.02 3.26 11.04
C GLN A 46 -2.44 4.02 9.85
N ILE A 47 -2.73 3.50 8.66
CA ILE A 47 -2.51 4.18 7.39
C ILE A 47 -3.87 4.52 6.79
N LEU A 48 -4.03 5.78 6.39
CA LEU A 48 -5.19 6.25 5.64
C LEU A 48 -4.76 6.66 4.23
N PHE A 49 -5.65 6.43 3.28
CA PHE A 49 -5.47 6.74 1.87
C PHE A 49 -6.51 7.75 1.45
N TYR A 50 -6.10 8.86 0.83
CA TYR A 50 -6.99 9.97 0.48
C TYR A 50 -6.94 10.30 -1.01
N ASP A 51 -8.09 10.61 -1.57
CA ASP A 51 -8.22 11.31 -2.85
C ASP A 51 -8.74 12.74 -2.59
N TRP A 52 -8.26 13.71 -3.36
CA TRP A 52 -8.80 15.05 -3.38
C TRP A 52 -10.16 15.05 -4.09
N SER A 53 -11.20 15.57 -3.44
CA SER A 53 -12.49 15.84 -4.06
C SER A 53 -12.51 17.27 -4.63
N PRO A 54 -12.57 17.46 -5.97
CA PRO A 54 -12.67 18.80 -6.54
C PRO A 54 -14.01 19.48 -6.24
N SER A 55 -15.10 18.70 -6.07
CA SER A 55 -16.43 19.23 -5.75
C SER A 55 -16.48 19.77 -4.32
N ASP A 56 -15.93 19.02 -3.38
CA ASP A 56 -16.01 19.34 -1.95
C ASP A 56 -14.79 20.15 -1.47
N ARG A 57 -13.77 20.29 -2.33
CA ARG A 57 -12.50 20.98 -2.07
C ARG A 57 -11.81 20.50 -0.79
N GLN A 58 -11.85 19.18 -0.57
CA GLN A 58 -11.23 18.54 0.58
C GLN A 58 -10.77 17.12 0.23
N TYR A 59 -9.90 16.58 1.07
CA TYR A 59 -9.46 15.19 0.96
C TYR A 59 -10.50 14.25 1.57
N HIS A 60 -10.90 13.24 0.80
CA HIS A 60 -11.80 12.18 1.25
C HIS A 60 -11.03 10.89 1.47
N VAL A 61 -11.27 10.26 2.63
CA VAL A 61 -10.72 8.93 2.92
C VAL A 61 -11.27 7.95 1.87
N ARG A 62 -10.37 7.30 1.16
CA ARG A 62 -10.64 6.26 0.17
C ARG A 62 -10.65 4.88 0.81
N ALA A 63 -9.65 4.62 1.64
CA ALA A 63 -9.45 3.39 2.38
C ALA A 63 -8.54 3.64 3.58
N TRP A 64 -8.45 2.64 4.45
CA TRP A 64 -7.57 2.68 5.61
C TRP A 64 -7.18 1.25 6.00
N ARG A 65 -6.15 1.13 6.82
CA ARG A 65 -5.71 -0.13 7.42
C ARG A 65 -4.93 0.11 8.70
N MET A 66 -4.95 -0.86 9.61
CA MET A 66 -4.01 -0.90 10.73
C MET A 66 -2.58 -1.07 10.21
N LEU A 67 -1.65 -0.28 10.75
CA LEU A 67 -0.23 -0.43 10.49
C LEU A 67 0.31 -1.54 11.39
N ARG A 68 0.49 -2.75 10.84
CA ARG A 68 0.86 -3.94 11.63
C ARG A 68 2.34 -4.29 11.57
N HIS A 69 3.04 -3.79 10.56
CA HIS A 69 4.44 -4.14 10.32
C HIS A 69 5.19 -2.94 9.74
N PRO A 70 6.46 -2.69 10.13
CA PRO A 70 7.24 -1.56 9.61
C PRO A 70 7.39 -1.54 8.09
N SER A 71 7.35 -2.71 7.43
CA SER A 71 7.40 -2.77 5.96
C SER A 71 6.19 -2.13 5.27
N GLN A 72 5.11 -1.86 6.01
CA GLN A 72 3.92 -1.16 5.50
C GLN A 72 4.07 0.36 5.61
N ILE A 73 5.10 0.87 6.30
CA ILE A 73 5.37 2.31 6.35
C ILE A 73 5.71 2.78 4.93
N PRO A 74 5.04 3.82 4.41
CA PRO A 74 5.33 4.33 3.09
C PRO A 74 6.78 4.82 3.00
N HIS A 75 7.46 4.44 1.94
CA HIS A 75 8.82 4.85 1.65
C HIS A 75 8.87 5.51 0.27
N ARG A 76 9.87 6.35 0.05
CA ARG A 76 10.04 7.02 -1.23
C ARG A 76 10.68 6.07 -2.23
N ASP A 77 10.01 5.81 -3.35
CA ASP A 77 10.60 5.12 -4.49
C ASP A 77 11.61 6.05 -5.18
N PRO A 78 12.90 5.68 -5.26
CA PRO A 78 13.92 6.53 -5.87
C PRO A 78 13.72 6.72 -7.38
N ILE A 79 13.04 5.81 -8.07
CA ILE A 79 12.85 5.87 -9.52
C ILE A 79 11.68 6.79 -9.88
N SER A 80 10.48 6.53 -9.33
CA SER A 80 9.32 7.36 -9.63
C SER A 80 9.25 8.66 -8.82
N GLY A 81 10.01 8.74 -7.72
CA GLY A 81 9.96 9.85 -6.77
C GLY A 81 8.68 9.92 -5.93
N LYS A 82 7.76 8.96 -6.09
CA LYS A 82 6.50 8.85 -5.34
C LYS A 82 6.72 8.09 -4.03
N PHE A 83 5.80 8.26 -3.09
CA PHE A 83 5.74 7.42 -1.89
C PHE A 83 4.96 6.14 -2.21
N GLU A 84 5.43 5.00 -1.72
CA GLU A 84 4.71 3.74 -1.85
C GLU A 84 4.69 2.92 -0.56
N THR A 85 3.58 2.23 -0.34
CA THR A 85 3.39 1.23 0.70
C THR A 85 2.89 -0.07 0.08
N THR A 86 3.29 -1.20 0.66
CA THR A 86 2.91 -2.52 0.18
C THR A 86 2.42 -3.42 1.29
N TRP A 87 1.50 -4.32 0.96
CA TRP A 87 1.04 -5.37 1.85
C TRP A 87 0.40 -6.51 1.08
N TYR A 88 0.33 -7.68 1.70
CA TYR A 88 -0.47 -8.78 1.17
C TYR A 88 -1.92 -8.67 1.61
N ASP A 89 -2.82 -8.71 0.64
CA ASP A 89 -4.26 -8.89 0.81
C ASP A 89 -4.59 -10.34 0.41
N SER A 90 -4.63 -11.22 1.41
CA SER A 90 -4.57 -12.68 1.21
C SER A 90 -3.28 -13.10 0.47
N TRP A 91 -3.37 -13.45 -0.82
CA TRP A 91 -2.26 -13.88 -1.67
C TRP A 91 -1.85 -12.83 -2.71
N VAL A 92 -2.52 -11.68 -2.74
CA VAL A 92 -2.26 -10.60 -3.71
C VAL A 92 -1.40 -9.53 -3.05
N LEU A 93 -0.24 -9.24 -3.63
CA LEU A 93 0.59 -8.12 -3.19
C LEU A 93 -0.06 -6.82 -3.65
N ARG A 94 -0.55 -6.02 -2.72
CA ARG A 94 -1.01 -4.67 -3.04
C ARG A 94 0.12 -3.67 -2.89
N ARG A 95 0.20 -2.75 -3.83
CA ARG A 95 1.04 -1.56 -3.79
C ARG A 95 0.17 -0.32 -3.97
N VAL A 96 0.21 0.61 -3.02
CA VAL A 96 -0.44 1.91 -3.15
C VAL A 96 0.61 3.00 -3.22
N ARG A 97 0.48 3.88 -4.22
CA ARG A 97 1.38 5.01 -4.48
C ARG A 97 0.70 6.34 -4.19
N ALA A 98 1.46 7.32 -3.70
CA ALA A 98 1.00 8.68 -3.55
C ALA A 98 2.08 9.71 -3.87
N THR A 99 1.65 10.91 -4.25
CA THR A 99 2.54 12.06 -4.45
C THR A 99 2.96 12.69 -3.14
N THR A 100 2.15 12.56 -2.09
CA THR A 100 2.36 13.22 -0.80
C THR A 100 2.11 12.26 0.35
N ILE A 101 2.82 12.47 1.44
CA ILE A 101 2.64 11.79 2.72
C ILE A 101 2.43 12.82 3.83
N ARG A 102 1.63 12.48 4.83
CA ARG A 102 1.58 13.19 6.12
C ARG A 102 1.66 12.22 7.28
N GLU A 103 2.15 12.70 8.41
CA GLU A 103 2.20 11.96 9.67
C GLU A 103 1.44 12.77 10.72
N THR A 104 0.58 12.11 11.50
CA THR A 104 -0.31 12.78 12.46
C THR A 104 -0.36 12.02 13.78
N TRP A 105 -0.60 12.77 14.86
CA TRP A 105 -0.81 12.25 16.21
C TRP A 105 -2.17 12.75 16.69
N THR A 106 -3.08 11.84 16.98
CA THR A 106 -4.47 12.18 17.31
C THR A 106 -4.94 11.47 18.57
N GLN A 107 -5.97 12.02 19.21
CA GLN A 107 -6.70 11.35 20.30
C GLN A 107 -8.03 10.73 19.85
N TYR A 108 -8.26 10.73 18.54
CA TYR A 108 -9.43 10.18 17.89
C TYR A 108 -8.99 9.41 16.65
N ASP A 109 -9.88 8.60 16.10
CA ASP A 109 -9.67 7.91 14.83
C ASP A 109 -10.14 8.79 13.64
N PRO A 110 -9.23 9.33 12.80
CA PRO A 110 -9.60 10.05 11.58
C PRO A 110 -10.57 9.32 10.65
N GLU A 111 -10.56 7.98 10.62
CA GLU A 111 -11.47 7.19 9.79
C GLU A 111 -12.92 7.31 10.25
N VAL A 112 -13.12 7.24 11.57
CA VAL A 112 -14.44 7.34 12.21
C VAL A 112 -15.00 8.74 12.01
N VAL A 113 -14.16 9.77 12.17
CA VAL A 113 -14.55 11.16 11.87
C VAL A 113 -14.93 11.29 10.40
N ALA A 114 -14.09 10.82 9.47
CA ALA A 114 -14.36 10.88 8.04
C ALA A 114 -15.63 10.10 7.63
N ARG A 115 -16.07 9.09 8.41
CA ARG A 115 -17.30 8.34 8.13
C ARG A 115 -18.55 9.16 8.41
N SER A 116 -18.44 10.13 9.31
CA SER A 116 -19.52 11.08 9.58
C SER A 116 -19.72 12.04 8.40
N ASP A 117 -18.63 12.41 7.70
CA ASP A 117 -18.66 13.33 6.56
C ASP A 117 -19.04 12.63 5.24
N LEU A 118 -18.40 11.50 4.94
CA LEU A 118 -18.71 10.68 3.76
C LEU A 118 -18.83 9.21 4.18
N PRO A 119 -20.08 8.67 4.25
CA PRO A 119 -20.34 7.27 4.53
C PRO A 119 -19.53 6.35 3.62
N LYS A 120 -19.12 5.21 4.16
CA LYS A 120 -18.19 4.29 3.49
C LYS A 120 -18.74 3.81 2.15
N GLU A 121 -20.05 3.63 2.06
CA GLU A 121 -20.79 3.14 0.90
C GLU A 121 -20.72 4.11 -0.29
N LEU A 122 -20.43 5.38 -0.03
CA LEU A 122 -20.29 6.42 -1.04
C LEU A 122 -18.82 6.67 -1.44
N ARG A 123 -17.87 5.99 -0.79
CA ARG A 123 -16.44 6.13 -1.08
C ARG A 123 -16.06 5.28 -2.29
N ARG A 124 -15.17 5.83 -3.11
CA ARG A 124 -14.50 5.08 -4.18
C ARG A 124 -13.44 4.15 -3.56
N GLU A 125 -13.80 2.96 -3.12
CA GLU A 125 -12.84 2.05 -2.45
C GLU A 125 -11.58 1.73 -3.31
N LEU A 126 -10.53 1.26 -2.63
CA LEU A 126 -9.44 0.56 -3.31
C LEU A 126 -9.98 -0.70 -4.01
N LEU A 127 -9.38 -1.07 -5.14
CA LEU A 127 -9.80 -2.22 -5.93
C LEU A 127 -9.82 -3.49 -5.06
N ARG A 128 -10.85 -4.32 -5.20
CA ARG A 128 -10.86 -5.63 -4.53
C ARG A 128 -10.07 -6.61 -5.39
N PRO A 129 -9.18 -7.42 -4.80
CA PRO A 129 -8.55 -8.50 -5.55
C PRO A 129 -9.65 -9.37 -6.16
N VAL A 130 -9.55 -9.67 -7.46
CA VAL A 130 -10.48 -10.63 -8.07
C VAL A 130 -10.20 -11.96 -7.40
N SER A 131 -11.17 -12.52 -6.67
CA SER A 131 -11.05 -13.86 -6.11
C SER A 131 -11.08 -14.85 -7.27
N THR A 132 -9.94 -15.08 -7.90
CA THR A 132 -9.73 -16.21 -8.79
C THR A 132 -9.81 -17.45 -7.92
N VAL A 133 -11.01 -18.03 -7.79
CA VAL A 133 -11.21 -19.35 -7.19
C VAL A 133 -10.22 -20.27 -7.90
N HIS A 134 -9.13 -20.62 -7.22
CA HIS A 134 -8.24 -21.68 -7.67
C HIS A 134 -9.04 -22.99 -7.54
N ARG A 135 -9.82 -23.28 -8.58
CA ARG A 135 -10.42 -24.59 -8.79
C ARG A 135 -9.27 -25.46 -9.30
N PHE A 136 -8.47 -25.98 -8.38
CA PHE A 136 -7.54 -27.05 -8.71
C PHE A 136 -8.34 -28.29 -9.15
N PRO A 137 -7.90 -29.02 -10.20
CA PRO A 137 -8.51 -30.27 -10.63
C PRO A 137 -8.31 -31.40 -9.60
#